data_AF-A0A858QCD7-F1
#
_entry.id   AF-A0A858QCD7-F1
#
_cell.length_a   1.000
_cell.length_b   1.000
_cell.length_c   1.000
_cell.angle_alpha   90.00
_cell.angle_beta   90.00
_cell.angle_gamma   90.00
#
_symmetry.space_group_name_H-M   'P 1'
#
loop_
_entity.id
_entity.type
_entity.pdbx_description
1 polymer ?
#
loop_
_entity_poly.entity_id
_entity_poly.type
_entity_poly.pdbx_seq_one_letter_code
_entity_poly.pdbx_strand_id
1 'polypeptide(L)'
;MPTQPVQPAGPVSSAEKPAAKEPTLTAIKRRILSLANAEWEFFGSQRVIYDGGQESIPHVGYWEDEDESHIQRVSYYWQAVNKPGLSGLNCSQPWSAAFVSWVMEMAGVPESQFPPASAHWVYLSQIIRKSDGRYSAFVPHSIKEYSPRPGDLICASRERYGLPSVTRPLETYMLEDTKLHCDIVVERNDGSVDAIGGNVRNSVSRSTVALNKDGLLQPTRQRPWFLVLENRL
;
A
#
# COMPACT_ATOMS: atom_id res chain seq x y z
N MET A 1 1.72 32.46 68.88
CA MET A 1 0.75 32.65 67.79
C MET A 1 1.26 33.75 66.87
N PRO A 2 1.11 33.68 65.53
CA PRO A 2 0.74 32.53 64.69
C PRO A 2 1.83 32.16 63.66
N THR A 3 1.98 30.85 63.46
CA THR A 3 2.66 30.21 62.33
C THR A 3 1.89 30.50 61.03
N GLN A 4 2.60 30.95 59.98
CA GLN A 4 2.00 31.09 58.66
C GLN A 4 1.62 29.72 58.09
N PRO A 5 0.41 29.57 57.49
CA PRO A 5 0.06 28.34 56.80
C PRO A 5 0.78 28.28 55.45
N VAL A 6 1.53 27.19 55.22
CA VAL A 6 2.04 26.83 53.89
C VAL A 6 0.85 26.36 53.05
N GLN A 7 0.58 27.08 51.97
CA GLN A 7 -0.44 26.68 50.99
C GLN A 7 0.01 25.44 50.21
N PRO A 8 -0.87 24.45 49.98
CA PRO A 8 -0.53 23.32 49.12
C PRO A 8 -0.44 23.78 47.66
N ALA A 9 0.63 23.35 46.97
CA ALA A 9 0.78 23.52 45.54
C ALA A 9 -0.41 22.88 44.82
N GLY A 10 -1.13 23.68 44.03
CA GLY A 10 -2.21 23.19 43.17
C GLY A 10 -1.70 22.17 42.15
N PRO A 11 -2.57 21.28 41.65
CA PRO A 11 -2.18 20.26 40.69
C PRO A 11 -1.63 20.93 39.42
N VAL A 12 -0.41 20.56 39.05
CA VAL A 12 0.21 20.94 37.79
C VAL A 12 -0.62 20.27 36.69
N SER A 13 -1.42 21.07 36.00
CA SER A 13 -2.14 20.64 34.81
C SER A 13 -1.10 20.26 33.75
N SER A 14 -0.96 18.95 33.50
CA SER A 14 -0.25 18.44 32.34
C SER A 14 -1.01 18.91 31.10
N ALA A 15 -0.53 19.98 30.48
CA ALA A 15 -1.02 20.42 29.19
C ALA A 15 -0.80 19.30 28.17
N GLU A 16 -1.90 18.66 27.77
CA GLU A 16 -1.91 17.68 26.70
C GLU A 16 -1.43 18.37 25.42
N LYS A 17 -0.35 17.84 24.84
CA LYS A 17 0.23 18.34 23.60
C LYS A 17 -0.85 18.21 22.52
N PRO A 18 -1.17 19.26 21.73
CA PRO A 18 -2.17 19.12 20.69
C PRO A 18 -1.74 18.02 19.71
N ALA A 19 -2.61 17.03 19.49
CA ALA A 19 -2.40 16.05 18.43
C ALA A 19 -2.19 16.82 17.11
N ALA A 20 -1.07 16.56 16.43
CA ALA A 20 -0.79 17.16 15.14
C ALA A 20 -1.94 16.79 14.20
N LYS A 21 -2.64 17.79 13.64
CA LYS A 21 -3.65 17.54 12.60
C LYS A 21 -2.96 16.78 11.46
N GLU A 22 -3.52 15.63 11.09
CA GLU A 22 -3.08 14.89 9.92
C GLU A 22 -3.02 15.84 8.71
N PRO A 23 -1.93 15.83 7.92
CA PRO A 23 -1.83 16.70 6.76
C PRO A 23 -2.95 16.37 5.77
N THR A 24 -3.64 17.41 5.28
CA THR A 24 -4.70 17.27 4.28
C THR A 24 -4.16 16.63 3.00
N LEU A 25 -4.83 15.58 2.53
CA LEU A 25 -4.46 14.86 1.31
C LEU A 25 -4.52 15.77 0.07
N THR A 26 -3.49 15.68 -0.77
CA THR A 26 -3.42 16.37 -2.05
C THR A 26 -4.51 15.88 -3.01
N ALA A 27 -4.76 16.65 -4.09
CA ALA A 27 -5.75 16.26 -5.09
C ALA A 27 -5.40 14.95 -5.81
N ILE A 28 -4.10 14.70 -6.04
CA ILE A 28 -3.63 13.46 -6.67
C ILE A 28 -3.87 12.27 -5.73
N LYS A 29 -3.47 12.37 -4.46
CA LYS A 29 -3.73 11.31 -3.47
C LYS A 29 -5.21 11.00 -3.34
N ARG A 30 -6.08 12.01 -3.26
CA ARG A 30 -7.54 11.79 -3.24
C ARG A 30 -8.04 11.03 -4.47
N ARG A 31 -7.51 11.31 -5.66
CA ARG A 31 -7.85 10.56 -6.88
C ARG A 31 -7.36 9.12 -6.84
N ILE A 32 -6.13 8.86 -6.41
CA ILE A 32 -5.59 7.50 -6.20
C ILE A 32 -6.54 6.70 -5.30
N LEU A 33 -6.89 7.26 -4.14
CA LEU A 33 -7.77 6.60 -3.17
C LEU A 33 -9.18 6.38 -3.73
N SER A 34 -9.74 7.36 -4.43
CA SER A 34 -11.07 7.25 -5.04
C SER A 34 -11.11 6.16 -6.11
N LEU A 35 -10.10 6.07 -6.98
CA LEU A 35 -10.01 5.05 -8.02
C LEU A 35 -9.83 3.65 -7.42
N ALA A 36 -8.91 3.49 -6.45
CA ALA A 36 -8.71 2.21 -5.80
C ALA A 36 -9.99 1.69 -5.12
N ASN A 37 -10.73 2.55 -4.41
CA ASN A 37 -12.00 2.16 -3.80
C ASN A 37 -13.09 1.86 -4.85
N ALA A 38 -13.19 2.65 -5.92
CA ALA A 38 -14.16 2.39 -6.98
C ALA A 38 -13.93 1.04 -7.68
N GLU A 39 -12.67 0.66 -7.93
CA GLU A 39 -12.38 -0.66 -8.51
C GLU A 39 -12.66 -1.79 -7.51
N TRP A 40 -12.36 -1.59 -6.22
CA TRP A 40 -12.72 -2.57 -5.18
C TRP A 40 -14.24 -2.78 -5.08
N GLU A 41 -15.02 -1.70 -5.13
CA GLU A 41 -16.48 -1.76 -5.17
C GLU A 41 -16.98 -2.46 -6.44
N PHE A 42 -16.41 -2.16 -7.60
CA PHE A 42 -16.72 -2.79 -8.88
C PHE A 42 -16.53 -4.32 -8.81
N PHE A 43 -15.45 -4.79 -8.17
CA PHE A 43 -15.16 -6.20 -7.95
C PHE A 43 -15.93 -6.81 -6.76
N GLY A 44 -17.05 -6.22 -6.34
CA GLY A 44 -17.94 -6.79 -5.34
C GLY A 44 -17.40 -6.69 -3.90
N SER A 45 -16.51 -5.74 -3.63
CA SER A 45 -16.02 -5.41 -2.29
C SER A 45 -15.29 -6.54 -1.55
N GLN A 46 -14.54 -7.41 -2.24
CA GLN A 46 -13.80 -8.53 -1.62
C GLN A 46 -12.92 -8.08 -0.43
N ARG A 47 -13.02 -8.78 0.70
CA ARG A 47 -12.27 -8.49 1.93
C ARG A 47 -11.32 -9.63 2.26
N VAL A 48 -10.08 -9.29 2.56
CA VAL A 48 -9.05 -10.23 3.03
C VAL A 48 -8.48 -9.72 4.34
N ILE A 49 -8.23 -10.59 5.31
CA ILE A 49 -7.62 -10.22 6.59
C ILE A 49 -6.34 -11.03 6.78
N TYR A 50 -5.25 -10.32 7.06
CA TYR A 50 -3.96 -10.89 7.48
C TYR A 50 -3.73 -10.56 8.96
N ASP A 51 -3.97 -11.54 9.83
CA ASP A 51 -3.81 -11.40 11.28
C ASP A 51 -3.08 -12.61 11.88
N GLY A 52 -2.09 -12.36 12.73
CA GLY A 52 -1.39 -13.42 13.48
C GLY A 52 -0.78 -14.55 12.63
N GLY A 53 -0.46 -14.29 11.36
CA GLY A 53 0.02 -15.31 10.43
C GLY A 53 -1.07 -16.23 9.86
N GLN A 54 -2.33 -15.86 10.02
CA GLN A 54 -3.48 -16.46 9.34
C GLN A 54 -4.00 -15.52 8.25
N GLU A 55 -4.62 -16.12 7.24
CA GLU A 55 -5.33 -15.40 6.19
C GLU A 55 -6.77 -15.87 6.17
N SER A 56 -7.71 -14.92 6.13
CA SER A 56 -9.13 -15.21 5.96
C SER A 56 -9.75 -14.29 4.92
N ILE A 57 -10.83 -14.75 4.30
CA ILE A 57 -11.59 -14.01 3.27
C ILE A 57 -13.03 -13.90 3.78
N PRO A 58 -13.33 -12.96 4.70
CA PRO A 58 -14.66 -12.83 5.29
C PRO A 58 -15.75 -12.43 4.29
N HIS A 59 -15.37 -11.84 3.14
CA HIS A 59 -16.30 -11.51 2.06
C HIS A 59 -15.63 -11.78 0.72
N VAL A 60 -16.26 -12.62 -0.11
CA VAL A 60 -15.79 -12.98 -1.46
C VAL A 60 -16.48 -12.07 -2.47
N GLY A 61 -15.70 -11.42 -3.32
CA GLY A 61 -16.20 -10.59 -4.41
C GLY A 61 -16.17 -11.32 -5.75
N TYR A 62 -16.22 -10.56 -6.84
CA TYR A 62 -16.14 -11.09 -8.19
C TYR A 62 -14.69 -11.37 -8.59
N TRP A 63 -14.48 -12.42 -9.39
CA TRP A 63 -13.15 -12.77 -9.87
C TRP A 63 -12.85 -12.11 -11.22
N GLU A 64 -11.57 -12.12 -11.59
CA GLU A 64 -11.04 -11.57 -12.85
C GLU A 64 -11.72 -12.13 -14.11
N ASP A 65 -12.30 -13.32 -14.03
CA ASP A 65 -12.96 -14.05 -15.11
C ASP A 65 -14.46 -14.29 -14.86
N GLU A 66 -15.07 -13.57 -13.91
CA GLU A 66 -16.48 -13.75 -13.53
C GLU A 66 -17.45 -13.58 -14.70
N ASP A 67 -17.32 -12.47 -15.43
CA ASP A 67 -18.14 -12.13 -16.59
C ASP A 67 -17.37 -11.23 -17.57
N GLU A 68 -18.00 -10.93 -18.72
CA GLU A 68 -17.40 -10.08 -19.76
C GLU A 68 -16.96 -8.71 -19.23
N SER A 69 -17.68 -8.13 -18.26
CA SER A 69 -17.35 -6.82 -17.71
C SER A 69 -16.09 -6.85 -16.84
N HIS A 70 -15.90 -7.91 -16.05
CA HIS A 70 -14.69 -8.10 -15.23
C HIS A 70 -13.48 -8.48 -16.08
N ILE A 71 -13.69 -9.37 -17.07
CA ILE A 71 -12.64 -9.74 -18.04
C ILE A 71 -12.14 -8.50 -18.80
N GLN A 72 -13.08 -7.69 -19.31
CA GLN A 72 -12.79 -6.45 -20.02
C GLN A 72 -12.15 -5.43 -19.08
N ARG A 73 -12.58 -5.36 -17.82
CA ARG A 73 -11.99 -4.45 -16.83
C ARG A 73 -10.51 -4.73 -16.61
N VAL A 74 -10.13 -5.99 -16.43
CA VAL A 74 -8.71 -6.38 -16.27
C VAL A 74 -7.90 -6.06 -17.52
N SER A 75 -8.50 -6.09 -18.72
CA SER A 75 -7.80 -5.68 -19.95
C SER A 75 -7.41 -4.19 -19.95
N TYR A 76 -8.19 -3.31 -19.32
CA TYR A 76 -7.81 -1.88 -19.19
C TYR A 76 -6.58 -1.70 -18.32
N TYR A 77 -6.43 -2.52 -17.26
CA TYR A 77 -5.22 -2.50 -16.44
C TYR A 77 -4.00 -2.92 -17.27
N TRP A 78 -4.14 -3.94 -18.11
CA TRP A 78 -3.07 -4.40 -18.98
C TRP A 78 -2.70 -3.40 -20.08
N GLN A 79 -3.66 -2.61 -20.58
CA GLN A 79 -3.41 -1.55 -21.55
C GLN A 79 -2.51 -0.45 -20.98
N ALA A 80 -2.69 -0.06 -19.72
CA ALA A 80 -1.83 0.92 -19.02
C ALA A 80 -0.34 0.53 -18.98
N VAL A 81 -0.03 -0.76 -19.15
CA VAL A 81 1.35 -1.29 -19.17
C VAL A 81 1.74 -1.84 -20.54
N ASN A 82 1.08 -1.39 -21.61
CA ASN A 82 1.35 -1.76 -23.00
C ASN A 82 1.25 -3.27 -23.27
N LYS A 83 0.26 -3.94 -22.66
CA LYS A 83 -0.05 -5.37 -22.87
C LYS A 83 -1.50 -5.58 -23.36
N PRO A 84 -1.92 -4.98 -24.49
CA PRO A 84 -3.32 -4.96 -24.93
C PRO A 84 -3.92 -6.34 -25.26
N GLY A 85 -3.09 -7.39 -25.43
CA GLY A 85 -3.56 -8.76 -25.66
C GLY A 85 -3.87 -9.56 -24.39
N LEU A 86 -3.75 -8.96 -23.20
CA LEU A 86 -4.04 -9.62 -21.93
C LEU A 86 -5.37 -9.11 -21.34
N SER A 87 -6.08 -10.01 -20.65
CA SER A 87 -7.38 -9.76 -20.00
C SER A 87 -7.53 -10.62 -18.74
N GLY A 88 -8.71 -10.62 -18.14
CA GLY A 88 -9.05 -11.51 -17.03
C GLY A 88 -8.98 -13.00 -17.36
N LEU A 89 -9.03 -13.39 -18.65
CA LEU A 89 -8.91 -14.79 -19.09
C LEU A 89 -7.47 -15.33 -19.03
N ASN A 90 -6.48 -14.46 -18.83
CA ASN A 90 -5.07 -14.85 -18.76
C ASN A 90 -4.64 -15.15 -17.31
N CYS A 91 -5.35 -16.04 -16.61
CA CYS A 91 -5.24 -16.26 -15.16
C CYS A 91 -3.84 -16.73 -14.67
N SER A 92 -2.95 -17.13 -15.57
CA SER A 92 -1.55 -17.46 -15.23
C SER A 92 -0.68 -16.21 -15.04
N GLN A 93 -1.12 -15.05 -15.53
CA GLN A 93 -0.37 -13.80 -15.50
C GLN A 93 -0.89 -12.88 -14.38
N PRO A 94 -0.09 -12.62 -13.34
CA PRO A 94 -0.54 -11.76 -12.26
C PRO A 94 -0.61 -10.30 -12.71
N TRP A 95 -1.80 -9.71 -12.60
CA TRP A 95 -2.08 -8.34 -13.06
C TRP A 95 -1.97 -7.28 -11.95
N SER A 96 -1.45 -7.62 -10.77
CA SER A 96 -1.37 -6.70 -9.63
C SER A 96 -0.54 -5.44 -9.91
N ALA A 97 0.56 -5.57 -10.67
CA ALA A 97 1.38 -4.42 -11.08
C ALA A 97 0.72 -3.56 -12.17
N ALA A 98 -0.03 -4.20 -13.08
CA ALA A 98 -0.82 -3.53 -14.10
C ALA A 98 -1.95 -2.70 -13.47
N PHE A 99 -2.64 -3.26 -12.48
CA PHE A 99 -3.65 -2.55 -11.69
C PHE A 99 -3.09 -1.30 -10.99
N VAL A 100 -1.99 -1.43 -10.25
CA VAL A 100 -1.38 -0.28 -9.57
C VAL A 100 -0.94 0.79 -10.59
N SER A 101 -0.34 0.37 -11.71
CA SER A 101 0.07 1.28 -12.78
C SER A 101 -1.14 2.05 -13.36
N TRP A 102 -2.24 1.35 -13.63
CA TRP A 102 -3.48 1.94 -14.12
C TRP A 102 -4.07 2.94 -13.11
N VAL A 103 -4.10 2.62 -11.81
CA VAL A 103 -4.58 3.56 -10.78
C VAL A 103 -3.73 4.83 -10.76
N MET A 104 -2.40 4.70 -10.84
CA MET A 104 -1.49 5.85 -10.85
C MET A 104 -1.68 6.72 -12.09
N GLU A 105 -1.74 6.10 -13.26
CA GLU A 105 -1.97 6.78 -14.54
C GLU A 105 -3.31 7.54 -14.53
N MET A 106 -4.40 6.85 -14.17
CA MET A 106 -5.75 7.44 -14.14
C MET A 106 -5.90 8.52 -13.07
N ALA A 107 -5.12 8.47 -11.99
CA ALA A 107 -5.09 9.52 -10.98
C ALA A 107 -4.32 10.78 -11.43
N GLY A 108 -3.64 10.73 -12.57
CA GLY A 108 -2.82 11.81 -13.12
C GLY A 108 -1.41 11.86 -12.51
N VAL A 109 -0.88 10.75 -11.99
CA VAL A 109 0.52 10.67 -11.58
C VAL A 109 1.40 10.69 -12.83
N PRO A 110 2.37 11.61 -12.96
CA PRO A 110 3.24 11.64 -14.12
C PRO A 110 4.07 10.36 -14.23
N GLU A 111 4.19 9.79 -15.44
CA GLU A 111 5.02 8.60 -15.70
C GLU A 111 6.49 8.79 -15.28
N SER A 112 6.98 10.03 -15.32
CA SER A 112 8.34 10.37 -14.86
C SER A 112 8.54 10.12 -13.35
N GLN A 113 7.45 10.12 -12.57
CA GLN A 113 7.43 9.84 -11.13
C GLN A 113 7.03 8.38 -10.84
N PHE A 114 6.07 7.84 -11.58
CA PHE A 114 5.64 6.44 -11.47
C PHE A 114 5.56 5.80 -12.86
N PRO A 115 6.63 5.16 -13.35
CA PRO A 115 6.64 4.55 -14.67
C PRO A 115 5.78 3.27 -14.67
N PRO A 116 4.72 3.18 -15.51
CA PRO A 116 3.89 1.99 -15.60
C PRO A 116 4.70 0.74 -15.95
N ALA A 117 4.43 -0.38 -15.28
CA ALA A 117 5.11 -1.64 -15.58
C ALA A 117 4.26 -2.87 -15.25
N SER A 118 4.39 -3.92 -16.07
CA SER A 118 3.67 -5.19 -15.89
C SER A 118 4.18 -6.04 -14.71
N ALA A 119 5.25 -5.62 -14.04
CA ALA A 119 5.81 -6.30 -12.87
C ALA A 119 6.24 -5.29 -11.82
N HIS A 120 5.96 -5.59 -10.55
CA HIS A 120 6.22 -4.68 -9.44
C HIS A 120 7.69 -4.32 -9.30
N TRP A 121 8.59 -5.30 -9.47
CA TRP A 121 10.03 -5.05 -9.34
C TRP A 121 10.54 -4.00 -10.34
N VAL A 122 9.94 -3.91 -11.54
CA VAL A 122 10.41 -3.02 -12.60
C VAL A 122 10.22 -1.56 -12.18
N TYR A 123 8.99 -1.16 -11.81
CA TYR A 123 8.74 0.22 -11.40
C TYR A 123 9.39 0.52 -10.04
N LEU A 124 9.44 -0.45 -9.11
CA LEU A 124 10.09 -0.27 -7.82
C LEU A 124 11.58 0.02 -7.99
N SER A 125 12.30 -0.77 -8.78
CA SER A 125 13.72 -0.55 -9.05
C SER A 125 13.97 0.80 -9.72
N GLN A 126 13.09 1.25 -10.62
CA GLN A 126 13.22 2.57 -11.25
C GLN A 126 12.98 3.72 -10.28
N ILE A 127 11.95 3.62 -9.43
CA ILE A 127 11.62 4.63 -8.42
C ILE A 127 12.72 4.73 -7.37
N ILE A 128 13.19 3.59 -6.84
CA ILE A 128 14.19 3.54 -5.78
C ILE A 128 15.51 4.15 -6.25
N ARG A 129 15.96 3.85 -7.48
CA ARG A 129 17.16 4.47 -8.09
C ARG A 129 17.09 5.99 -8.21
N LYS A 130 15.89 6.57 -8.20
CA LYS A 130 15.67 8.03 -8.33
C LYS A 130 15.25 8.69 -7.00
N SER A 131 15.20 7.93 -5.91
CA SER A 131 14.53 8.35 -4.67
C SER A 131 15.36 9.23 -3.74
N ASP A 132 16.64 9.49 -4.04
CA ASP A 132 17.57 10.21 -3.18
C ASP A 132 17.32 11.74 -3.10
N GLY A 133 16.39 12.27 -3.88
CA GLY A 133 16.04 13.69 -3.89
C GLY A 133 15.06 14.12 -2.78
N ARG A 134 15.24 15.35 -2.26
CA ARG A 134 14.27 15.99 -1.33
C ARG A 134 12.86 16.10 -1.93
N TYR A 135 12.77 16.21 -3.26
CA TYR A 135 11.52 16.40 -4.01
C TYR A 135 11.04 15.12 -4.71
N SER A 136 11.57 13.95 -4.35
CA SER A 136 11.08 12.67 -4.87
C SER A 136 9.61 12.48 -4.52
N ALA A 137 8.77 12.23 -5.52
CA ALA A 137 7.35 11.93 -5.32
C ALA A 137 7.13 10.64 -4.53
N PHE A 138 8.05 9.68 -4.67
CA PHE A 138 7.98 8.39 -3.98
C PHE A 138 9.28 8.12 -3.26
N VAL A 139 9.20 7.73 -1.99
CA VAL A 139 10.37 7.44 -1.15
C VAL A 139 10.26 6.07 -0.50
N PRO A 140 11.25 5.18 -0.70
CA PRO A 140 11.24 3.86 -0.09
C PRO A 140 11.67 3.93 1.37
N HIS A 141 10.90 3.28 2.22
CA HIS A 141 11.17 3.10 3.64
C HIS A 141 11.16 1.63 4.04
N SER A 142 12.02 1.28 5.00
CA SER A 142 11.90 -0.02 5.66
C SER A 142 10.58 -0.07 6.43
N ILE A 143 9.94 -1.24 6.44
CA ILE A 143 8.74 -1.48 7.25
C ILE A 143 8.99 -1.32 8.75
N LYS A 144 10.25 -1.24 9.18
CA LYS A 144 10.69 -1.03 10.57
C LYS A 144 10.83 0.44 10.96
N GLU A 145 10.73 1.37 10.02
CA GLU A 145 11.08 2.78 10.24
C GLU A 145 9.95 3.75 9.90
N TYR A 146 9.01 3.33 9.04
CA TYR A 146 7.95 4.18 8.55
C TYR A 146 6.59 3.52 8.69
N SER A 147 5.65 4.31 9.17
CA SER A 147 4.29 3.92 9.46
C SER A 147 3.38 4.29 8.27
N PRO A 148 2.79 3.32 7.54
CA PRO A 148 2.07 3.61 6.29
C PRO A 148 0.87 4.54 6.46
N ARG A 149 0.62 5.38 5.46
CA ARG A 149 -0.51 6.31 5.41
C ARG A 149 -1.31 6.14 4.11
N PRO A 150 -2.57 6.58 4.07
CA PRO A 150 -3.36 6.57 2.83
C PRO A 150 -2.62 7.20 1.64
N GLY A 151 -2.57 6.47 0.54
CA GLY A 151 -1.87 6.80 -0.70
C GLY A 151 -0.47 6.20 -0.85
N ASP A 152 0.11 5.64 0.23
CA ASP A 152 1.37 4.90 0.17
C ASP A 152 1.15 3.51 -0.46
N LEU A 153 2.23 2.87 -0.93
CA LEU A 153 2.20 1.46 -1.33
C LEU A 153 2.90 0.60 -0.29
N ILE A 154 2.34 -0.56 0.02
CA ILE A 154 2.97 -1.59 0.85
C ILE A 154 3.32 -2.77 -0.04
N CYS A 155 4.54 -3.28 0.06
CA CYS A 155 5.06 -4.31 -0.84
C CYS A 155 5.58 -5.53 -0.08
N ALA A 156 5.24 -6.71 -0.58
CA ALA A 156 5.65 -8.02 -0.07
C ALA A 156 6.34 -8.84 -1.16
N SER A 157 7.24 -9.73 -0.74
CA SER A 157 7.70 -10.81 -1.62
C SER A 157 6.60 -11.88 -1.72
N ARG A 158 6.48 -12.52 -2.89
CA ARG A 158 5.68 -13.74 -3.09
C ARG A 158 6.49 -15.02 -2.86
N GLU A 159 7.79 -14.90 -2.59
CA GLU A 159 8.67 -16.03 -2.32
C GLU A 159 8.62 -16.44 -0.85
N ARG A 160 8.58 -17.76 -0.59
CA ARG A 160 8.43 -18.32 0.77
C ARG A 160 9.64 -18.06 1.66
N TYR A 161 10.80 -17.85 1.06
CA TYR A 161 12.01 -17.39 1.74
C TYR A 161 12.15 -15.92 1.37
N GLY A 162 11.69 -15.05 2.27
CA GLY A 162 11.59 -13.62 2.00
C GLY A 162 12.93 -13.02 1.61
N LEU A 163 12.87 -11.94 0.82
CA LEU A 163 14.00 -11.01 0.75
C LEU A 163 14.38 -10.64 2.19
N PRO A 164 15.68 -10.60 2.54
CA PRO A 164 16.12 -10.16 3.86
C PRO A 164 15.39 -8.85 4.21
N SER A 165 14.94 -8.71 5.46
CA SER A 165 14.36 -7.45 5.94
C SER A 165 15.25 -6.32 5.48
N VAL A 166 14.77 -5.51 4.53
CA VAL A 166 15.67 -4.61 3.85
C VAL A 166 16.09 -3.52 4.82
N THR A 167 17.37 -3.57 5.20
CA THR A 167 18.08 -2.47 5.83
C THR A 167 18.48 -1.51 4.73
N ARG A 168 18.26 -0.20 4.94
CA ARG A 168 18.73 0.80 3.98
C ARG A 168 20.26 0.73 3.83
N PRO A 169 20.82 1.00 2.64
CA PRO A 169 20.09 1.27 1.38
C PRO A 169 19.48 0.00 0.78
N LEU A 170 18.26 0.11 0.22
CA LEU A 170 17.65 -0.99 -0.53
C LEU A 170 18.36 -1.07 -1.89
N GLU A 171 19.23 -2.05 -2.04
CA GLU A 171 19.98 -2.24 -3.28
C GLU A 171 19.05 -2.81 -4.35
N THR A 172 18.79 -2.04 -5.42
CA THR A 172 17.74 -2.37 -6.39
C THR A 172 17.98 -3.67 -7.15
N TYR A 173 19.23 -4.14 -7.23
CA TYR A 173 19.55 -5.44 -7.83
C TYR A 173 18.88 -6.60 -7.07
N MET A 174 18.58 -6.41 -5.78
CA MET A 174 17.86 -7.41 -4.98
C MET A 174 16.41 -7.57 -5.37
N LEU A 175 15.84 -6.65 -6.15
CA LEU A 175 14.47 -6.74 -6.65
C LEU A 175 14.40 -7.37 -8.04
N GLU A 176 15.50 -7.40 -8.81
CA GLU A 176 15.48 -7.83 -10.21
C GLU A 176 14.97 -9.27 -10.33
N ASP A 177 14.02 -9.48 -11.24
CA ASP A 177 13.30 -10.74 -11.48
C ASP A 177 12.61 -11.37 -10.27
N THR A 178 12.46 -10.64 -9.17
CA THR A 178 11.76 -11.14 -7.98
C THR A 178 10.25 -11.09 -8.15
N LYS A 179 9.57 -12.12 -7.62
CA LYS A 179 8.10 -12.15 -7.56
C LYS A 179 7.64 -11.28 -6.41
N LEU A 180 7.20 -10.06 -6.72
CA LEU A 180 6.71 -9.10 -5.73
C LEU A 180 5.21 -8.87 -5.86
N HIS A 181 4.63 -8.24 -4.86
CA HIS A 181 3.25 -7.78 -4.83
C HIS A 181 3.17 -6.48 -4.05
N CYS A 182 2.40 -5.51 -4.53
CA CYS A 182 2.16 -4.27 -3.80
C CYS A 182 0.68 -3.90 -3.83
N ASP A 183 0.21 -3.36 -2.71
CA ASP A 183 -1.14 -2.85 -2.51
C ASP A 183 -1.08 -1.35 -2.17
N ILE A 184 -2.15 -0.61 -2.48
CA ILE A 184 -2.29 0.82 -2.18
C ILE A 184 -2.98 0.96 -0.83
N VAL A 185 -2.34 1.60 0.15
CA VAL A 185 -2.96 1.90 1.45
C VAL A 185 -4.09 2.89 1.23
N VAL A 186 -5.30 2.55 1.65
CA VAL A 186 -6.50 3.39 1.47
C VAL A 186 -7.06 3.94 2.76
N GLU A 187 -6.83 3.25 3.87
CA GLU A 187 -7.29 3.69 5.18
C GLU A 187 -6.31 3.27 6.26
N ARG A 188 -6.26 4.07 7.33
CA ARG A 188 -5.52 3.77 8.53
C ARG A 188 -6.46 3.72 9.71
N ASN A 189 -6.40 2.62 10.45
CA ASN A 189 -7.20 2.35 11.63
C ASN A 189 -6.29 2.24 12.86
N ASP A 190 -6.91 2.14 14.04
CA ASP A 190 -6.19 1.84 15.27
C ASP A 190 -5.56 0.44 15.17
N GLY A 191 -4.23 0.39 15.07
CA GLY A 191 -3.47 -0.85 15.02
C GLY A 191 -3.53 -1.63 13.70
N SER A 192 -4.09 -1.07 12.63
CA SER A 192 -4.08 -1.71 11.30
C SER A 192 -4.15 -0.69 10.16
N VAL A 193 -3.85 -1.14 8.94
CA VAL A 193 -4.15 -0.41 7.70
C VAL A 193 -4.97 -1.29 6.79
N ASP A 194 -5.84 -0.65 6.00
CA ASP A 194 -6.47 -1.31 4.87
C ASP A 194 -5.77 -0.89 3.58
N ALA A 195 -5.45 -1.88 2.75
CA ALA A 195 -4.81 -1.68 1.46
C ALA A 195 -5.57 -2.39 0.35
N ILE A 196 -5.67 -1.77 -0.83
CA ILE A 196 -6.35 -2.31 -2.00
C ILE A 196 -5.32 -2.75 -3.03
N GLY A 197 -5.42 -4.00 -3.47
CA GLY A 197 -4.54 -4.60 -4.47
C GLY A 197 -5.33 -5.35 -5.54
N GLY A 198 -4.85 -5.28 -6.77
CA GLY A 198 -5.33 -6.10 -7.88
C GLY A 198 -4.74 -7.51 -7.82
N ASN A 199 -5.46 -8.50 -8.36
CA ASN A 199 -5.08 -9.92 -8.34
C ASN A 199 -4.74 -10.45 -6.93
N VAL A 200 -5.39 -9.90 -5.90
CA VAL A 200 -5.40 -10.49 -4.56
C VAL A 200 -6.55 -11.47 -4.55
N ARG A 201 -6.23 -12.78 -4.47
CA ARG A 201 -7.24 -13.84 -4.56
C ARG A 201 -8.15 -13.67 -5.79
N ASN A 202 -7.51 -13.48 -6.95
CA ASN A 202 -8.13 -13.35 -8.28
C ASN A 202 -9.12 -12.18 -8.42
N SER A 203 -9.04 -11.17 -7.55
CA SER A 203 -9.95 -10.02 -7.54
C SER A 203 -9.21 -8.72 -7.23
N VAL A 204 -9.91 -7.58 -7.30
CA VAL A 204 -9.48 -6.36 -6.59
C VAL A 204 -9.98 -6.48 -5.15
N SER A 205 -9.06 -6.72 -4.21
CA SER A 205 -9.42 -6.95 -2.81
C SER A 205 -8.92 -5.85 -1.90
N ARG A 206 -9.66 -5.62 -0.82
CA ARG A 206 -9.23 -4.81 0.31
C ARG A 206 -8.71 -5.71 1.43
N SER A 207 -7.42 -5.62 1.68
CA SER A 207 -6.67 -6.38 2.67
C SER A 207 -6.51 -5.57 3.96
N THR A 208 -6.96 -6.10 5.09
CA THR A 208 -6.63 -5.55 6.42
C THR A 208 -5.31 -6.15 6.89
N VAL A 209 -4.36 -5.27 7.22
CA VAL A 209 -3.00 -5.63 7.64
C VAL A 209 -2.71 -5.05 9.01
N ALA A 210 -2.37 -5.90 9.97
CA ALA A 210 -2.03 -5.50 11.32
C ALA A 210 -0.74 -4.65 11.39
N LEU A 211 -0.77 -3.64 12.25
CA LEU A 211 0.39 -2.85 12.67
C LEU A 211 0.80 -3.25 14.08
N ASN A 212 2.09 -3.10 14.38
CA ASN A 212 2.57 -3.23 15.76
C ASN A 212 2.18 -1.99 16.60
N LYS A 213 2.55 -1.99 17.89
CA LYS A 213 2.27 -0.89 18.82
C LYS A 213 2.90 0.46 18.41
N ASP A 214 3.95 0.42 17.59
CA ASP A 214 4.62 1.60 17.05
C ASP A 214 4.00 2.06 15.71
N GLY A 215 2.93 1.40 15.26
CA GLY A 215 2.27 1.67 13.98
C GLY A 215 3.02 1.13 12.76
N LEU A 216 3.95 0.20 12.93
CA LEU A 216 4.78 -0.35 11.85
C LEU A 216 4.19 -1.66 11.32
N LEU A 217 4.34 -1.92 10.02
CA LEU A 217 3.84 -3.14 9.39
C LEU A 217 4.52 -4.37 9.97
N GLN A 218 3.73 -5.42 10.20
CA GLN A 218 4.24 -6.71 10.62
C GLN A 218 4.27 -7.68 9.43
N PRO A 219 5.43 -8.23 9.05
CA PRO A 219 5.49 -9.24 8.00
C PRO A 219 4.77 -10.51 8.47
N THR A 220 3.98 -11.11 7.58
CA THR A 220 3.32 -12.41 7.82
C THR A 220 3.93 -13.48 6.92
N ARG A 221 3.65 -14.75 7.19
CA ARG A 221 4.11 -15.86 6.33
C ARG A 221 3.49 -15.78 4.92
N GLN A 222 2.26 -15.31 4.82
CA GLN A 222 1.49 -15.18 3.58
C GLN A 222 1.85 -13.91 2.80
N ARG A 223 2.27 -12.87 3.52
CA ARG A 223 2.71 -11.57 3.00
C ARG A 223 3.95 -11.13 3.78
N PRO A 224 5.16 -11.56 3.37
CA PRO A 224 6.40 -11.06 3.93
C PRO A 224 6.63 -9.62 3.45
N TRP A 225 5.91 -8.67 4.05
CA TRP A 225 6.06 -7.24 3.81
C TRP A 225 7.51 -6.82 4.06
N PHE A 226 8.08 -6.03 3.16
CA PHE A 226 9.48 -5.63 3.26
C PHE A 226 9.72 -4.14 2.95
N LEU A 227 8.79 -3.48 2.26
CA LEU A 227 8.92 -2.10 1.81
C LEU A 227 7.61 -1.34 1.98
N VAL A 228 7.72 -0.10 2.45
CA VAL A 228 6.69 0.93 2.26
C VAL A 228 7.23 1.96 1.28
N LEU A 229 6.50 2.21 0.20
CA LEU A 229 6.79 3.30 -0.72
C LEU A 229 5.91 4.50 -0.31
N GLU A 230 6.49 5.43 0.44
CA GLU A 230 5.82 6.67 0.83
C GLU A 230 5.52 7.47 -0.43
N ASN A 231 4.25 7.83 -0.61
CA ASN A 231 3.79 8.75 -1.63
C ASN A 231 3.80 10.17 -1.04
N ARG A 232 4.52 11.08 -1.68
CA ARG A 232 4.66 12.51 -1.28
C ARG A 232 3.92 13.48 -2.20
N LEU A 233 3.18 12.96 -3.18
CA LEU A 233 2.38 13.75 -4.13
C LEU A 233 1.21 14.47 -3.46
#